data_AF-A0A2V9K4K4-F1
#
_entry.id   AF-A0A2V9K4K4-F1
#
_cell.length_a   1.000
_cell.length_b   1.000
_cell.length_c   1.000
_cell.angle_alpha   90.00
_cell.angle_beta   90.00
_cell.angle_gamma   90.00
#
_symmetry.space_group_name_H-M   'P 1'
#
loop_
_entity.id
_entity.type
_entity.pdbx_description
1 polymer ?
#
loop_
_entity_poly.entity_id
_entity_poly.type
_entity_poly.pdbx_seq_one_letter_code
_entity_poly.pdbx_strand_id
1 'polypeptide(L)'
;MAKNEEMMTQSVQASRRHVLQETNWEAVEHPGAYVERGTGDLYRFPKESLIPGASPAIVKESRGASVLVKISDDPFITTFKARLLAAQNNLEPNF
;
A
#
# COMPACT_ATOMS: atom_id res chain seq x y z
N MET A 1 32.04 -43.24 15.18
CA MET A 1 31.09 -43.17 14.05
C MET A 1 30.41 -41.80 14.12
N ALA A 2 30.62 -40.94 13.13
CA ALA A 2 30.13 -39.57 13.12
C ALA A 2 28.62 -39.55 12.80
N LYS A 3 27.85 -38.77 13.56
CA LYS A 3 26.41 -38.61 13.39
C LYS A 3 26.20 -37.43 12.45
N ASN A 4 25.69 -37.70 11.25
CA ASN A 4 25.35 -36.66 10.28
C ASN A 4 24.17 -35.84 10.81
N GLU A 5 24.37 -34.54 10.99
CA GLU A 5 23.31 -33.58 11.26
C GLU A 5 22.63 -33.20 9.93
N GLU A 6 21.38 -33.63 9.77
CA GLU A 6 20.54 -33.26 8.64
C GLU A 6 20.18 -31.77 8.76
N MET A 7 20.71 -30.96 7.86
CA MET A 7 20.34 -29.55 7.71
C MET A 7 18.89 -29.46 7.22
N MET A 8 17.96 -29.28 8.15
CA MET A 8 16.57 -28.95 7.84
C MET A 8 16.52 -27.60 7.15
N THR A 9 16.18 -27.61 5.86
CA THR A 9 15.87 -26.39 5.10
C THR A 9 14.56 -25.83 5.66
N GLN A 10 14.65 -24.79 6.50
CA GLN A 10 13.45 -24.07 6.92
C GLN A 10 12.85 -23.39 5.69
N SER A 11 11.76 -23.99 5.19
CA SER A 11 10.91 -23.38 4.18
C SER A 11 10.42 -22.04 4.75
N VAL A 12 10.83 -20.94 4.11
CA VAL A 12 10.34 -19.60 4.44
C VAL A 12 8.83 -19.61 4.26
N GLN A 13 8.10 -19.57 5.38
CA GLN A 13 6.64 -19.51 5.37
C GLN A 13 6.22 -18.35 4.46
N ALA A 14 5.47 -18.67 3.41
CA ALA A 14 4.90 -17.69 2.50
C ALA A 14 4.21 -16.61 3.34
N SER A 15 4.78 -15.39 3.30
CA SER A 15 4.23 -14.23 4.01
C SER A 15 2.74 -14.16 3.74
N ARG A 16 1.95 -14.16 4.82
CA ARG A 16 0.50 -14.03 4.85
C ARG A 16 0.06 -13.06 3.73
N ARG A 17 -0.63 -13.57 2.71
CA ARG A 17 -1.30 -12.73 1.71
C ARG A 17 -2.39 -11.95 2.44
N HIS A 18 -2.05 -10.78 2.98
CA HIS A 18 -3.03 -9.80 3.37
C HIS A 18 -3.60 -9.24 2.08
N VAL A 19 -4.89 -9.50 1.84
CA VAL A 19 -5.62 -8.83 0.76
C VAL A 19 -5.70 -7.36 1.18
N LEU A 20 -4.88 -6.51 0.55
CA LEU A 20 -4.96 -5.07 0.79
C LEU A 20 -6.31 -4.55 0.28
N GLN A 21 -6.87 -3.60 1.03
CA GLN A 21 -8.12 -2.95 0.64
C GLN A 21 -7.88 -2.13 -0.63
N GLU A 22 -8.61 -2.47 -1.68
CA GLU A 22 -8.68 -1.69 -2.91
C GLU A 22 -9.90 -0.78 -2.86
N THR A 23 -9.73 0.48 -3.24
CA THR A 23 -10.82 1.46 -3.31
C THR A 23 -10.62 2.40 -4.49
N ASN A 24 -11.70 3.05 -4.93
CA ASN A 24 -11.63 4.11 -5.93
C ASN A 24 -11.29 5.44 -5.25
N TRP A 25 -10.73 6.38 -6.01
CA TRP A 25 -10.44 7.75 -5.53
C TRP A 25 -11.57 8.39 -4.74
N GLU A 26 -12.80 8.31 -5.27
CA GLU A 26 -14.01 8.93 -4.69
C GLU A 26 -14.53 8.19 -3.45
N ALA A 27 -14.08 6.96 -3.21
CA ALA A 27 -14.55 6.08 -2.14
C ALA A 27 -13.50 5.92 -1.01
N VAL A 28 -12.53 6.83 -0.91
CA VAL A 28 -11.56 6.85 0.20
C VAL A 28 -12.23 7.44 1.43
N GLU A 29 -12.56 6.59 2.40
CA GLU A 29 -13.20 7.00 3.67
C GLU A 29 -12.26 6.93 4.88
N HIS A 30 -11.13 6.23 4.73
CA HIS A 30 -10.21 5.96 5.83
C HIS A 30 -8.86 6.63 5.61
N PRO A 31 -8.28 7.27 6.65
CA PRO A 31 -6.96 7.83 6.52
C PRO A 31 -5.93 6.72 6.30
N GLY A 32 -4.85 7.08 5.61
CA GLY A 32 -3.74 6.17 5.34
C GLY A 32 -2.91 6.53 4.12
N ALA A 33 -1.94 5.67 3.84
CA ALA A 33 -1.11 5.70 2.66
C ALA A 33 -1.65 4.69 1.63
N TYR A 34 -1.89 5.18 0.42
CA TYR A 34 -2.47 4.42 -0.68
C TYR A 34 -1.57 4.55 -1.90
N VAL A 35 -1.42 3.46 -2.66
CA VAL A 35 -0.67 3.47 -3.92
C VAL A 35 -1.65 3.19 -5.05
N GLU A 36 -1.61 4.00 -6.10
CA GLU A 36 -2.40 3.73 -7.29
C GLU A 36 -1.80 2.56 -8.08
N ARG A 37 -2.62 1.56 -8.38
CA ARG A 37 -2.19 0.36 -9.11
C ARG A 37 -1.74 0.66 -10.56
N GLY A 38 -2.35 1.66 -11.19
CA GLY A 38 -2.10 2.00 -12.60
C GLY A 38 -0.80 2.80 -12.82
N THR A 39 -0.51 3.76 -11.96
CA THR A 39 0.64 4.67 -12.10
C THR A 39 1.75 4.40 -11.11
N GLY A 40 1.46 3.73 -10.00
CA GLY A 40 2.39 3.54 -8.90
C GLY A 40 2.52 4.75 -7.98
N ASP A 41 1.69 5.79 -8.14
CA ASP A 41 1.79 7.03 -7.36
C ASP A 41 1.34 6.83 -5.90
N LEU A 42 2.04 7.47 -4.97
CA LEU A 42 1.69 7.47 -3.56
C LEU A 42 0.75 8.62 -3.22
N TYR A 43 -0.41 8.26 -2.67
CA TYR A 43 -1.38 9.17 -2.09
C TYR A 43 -1.40 9.03 -0.57
N ARG A 44 -1.37 10.17 0.11
CA ARG A 44 -1.42 10.25 1.57
C ARG A 44 -2.72 10.96 1.93
N PHE A 45 -3.58 10.28 2.67
CA PHE A 45 -4.85 10.82 3.15
C PHE A 45 -4.81 10.95 4.67
N PRO A 46 -4.41 12.11 5.20
CA PRO A 46 -4.59 12.45 6.60
C PRO A 46 -6.06 12.50 7.00
N LYS A 47 -6.36 12.36 8.30
CA LYS A 47 -7.75 12.38 8.80
C LYS A 47 -8.45 13.69 8.45
N GLU A 48 -7.72 14.81 8.52
CA GLU A 48 -8.18 16.15 8.17
C GLU A 48 -8.59 16.28 6.70
N SER A 49 -7.96 15.54 5.79
CA SER A 49 -8.28 15.56 4.35
C SER A 49 -9.60 14.86 4.01
N LEU A 50 -10.11 14.04 4.93
CA LEU A 50 -11.34 13.27 4.76
C LEU A 50 -12.54 13.93 5.46
N ILE A 51 -12.34 15.07 6.12
CA ILE A 51 -13.44 15.81 6.75
C ILE A 51 -14.24 16.53 5.65
N PRO A 52 -15.55 16.27 5.51
CA PRO A 52 -16.38 16.99 4.55
C PRO A 52 -16.30 18.50 4.79
N GLY A 53 -15.87 19.25 3.78
CA GLY A 53 -15.71 20.71 3.87
C GLY A 53 -14.33 21.20 4.33
N ALA A 54 -13.41 20.30 4.72
CA ALA A 54 -12.00 20.66 4.82
C ALA A 54 -11.40 20.75 3.41
N SER A 55 -10.92 21.94 3.03
CA SER A 55 -10.17 22.13 1.78
C SER A 55 -8.81 21.41 1.89
N PRO A 56 -8.30 20.74 0.84
CA PRO A 56 -8.68 20.83 -0.57
C PRO A 56 -9.48 19.62 -1.08
N ALA A 57 -10.52 19.89 -1.87
CA ALA A 57 -11.10 18.92 -2.77
C ALA A 57 -10.08 18.59 -3.87
N ILE A 58 -9.22 17.61 -3.64
CA ILE A 58 -8.29 17.11 -4.66
C ILE A 58 -9.13 16.32 -5.67
N VAL A 59 -9.41 16.96 -6.81
CA VAL A 59 -10.05 16.31 -7.96
C VAL A 59 -8.97 15.65 -8.78
N LYS A 60 -9.01 14.31 -8.89
CA LYS A 60 -8.11 13.54 -9.75
C LYS A 60 -8.77 13.32 -11.09
N GLU A 61 -8.31 14.04 -12.11
CA GLU A 61 -8.68 13.76 -13.50
C GLU A 61 -7.74 12.68 -14.05
N SER A 62 -8.31 11.53 -14.41
CA SER A 62 -7.54 10.43 -15.01
C SER A 62 -8.33 9.78 -16.14
N ARG A 63 -7.63 9.30 -17.17
CA ARG A 63 -8.24 8.65 -18.34
C ARG A 63 -8.78 7.23 -18.07
N GLY A 64 -8.56 6.69 -16.87
CA GLY A 64 -8.98 5.33 -16.50
C GLY A 64 -9.44 5.25 -15.04
N ALA A 65 -9.90 4.07 -14.62
CA ALA A 65 -10.29 3.84 -13.24
C ALA A 65 -9.07 3.96 -12.30
N SER A 66 -9.13 4.92 -11.36
CA SER A 66 -8.08 5.14 -10.36
C SER A 66 -8.26 4.17 -9.19
N VAL A 67 -7.65 2.99 -9.31
CA VAL A 67 -7.67 1.96 -8.26
C VAL A 67 -6.55 2.22 -7.27
N LEU A 68 -6.92 2.62 -6.07
CA LEU A 68 -6.02 2.86 -4.94
C LEU A 68 -5.95 1.62 -4.06
N VAL A 69 -4.74 1.25 -3.67
CA VAL A 69 -4.49 0.12 -2.77
C VAL A 69 -3.92 0.66 -1.46
N LYS A 70 -4.61 0.41 -0.34
CA LYS A 70 -4.14 0.86 0.96
C LYS A 70 -2.94 0.03 1.42
N ILE A 71 -1.78 0.67 1.56
CA ILE A 71 -0.54 0.01 2.01
C ILE A 71 -0.27 0.24 3.50
N SER A 72 -0.85 1.28 4.10
CA SER A 72 -0.73 1.55 5.54
C SER A 72 -1.88 2.41 6.06
N ASP A 73 -2.27 2.22 7.32
CA ASP A 73 -3.18 3.12 8.04
C ASP A 73 -2.52 4.45 8.43
N ASP A 74 -1.19 4.50 8.48
CA ASP A 74 -0.44 5.73 8.76
C ASP A 74 -0.13 6.48 7.45
N PRO A 75 -0.72 7.67 7.22
CA PRO A 75 -0.45 8.47 6.01
C PRO A 75 0.95 9.07 5.99
N PHE A 76 1.69 9.06 7.11
CA PHE A 76 2.99 9.71 7.27
C PHE A 76 4.18 8.73 7.22
N ILE A 77 3.96 7.47 6.84
CA ILE A 77 5.06 6.51 6.65
C ILE A 77 6.15 7.07 5.72
N THR A 78 7.42 6.75 6.01
CA THR A 78 8.52 7.20 5.15
C THR A 78 8.38 6.63 3.74
N THR A 79 8.89 7.35 2.74
CA THR A 79 8.89 6.89 1.33
C THR A 79 9.54 5.52 1.17
N PHE A 80 10.65 5.28 1.89
CA PHE A 80 11.30 3.97 1.88
C PHE A 80 10.39 2.85 2.38
N LYS A 81 9.69 3.07 3.49
CA LYS A 81 8.71 2.11 4.03
C LYS A 81 7.55 1.91 3.06
N ALA A 82 7.05 2.97 2.44
CA ALA A 82 5.98 2.89 1.45
C ALA A 82 6.38 2.07 0.22
N ARG A 83 7.59 2.28 -0.32
CA ARG A 83 8.13 1.49 -1.44
C ARG A 83 8.28 0.01 -1.08
N LEU A 84 8.77 -0.29 0.13
CA LEU A 84 8.88 -1.67 0.61
C LEU A 84 7.51 -2.35 0.68
N LEU A 85 6.52 -1.68 1.28
CA LEU A 85 5.14 -2.21 1.39
C LEU A 85 4.48 -2.38 0.02
N ALA A 86 4.68 -1.44 -0.90
CA ALA A 86 4.19 -1.54 -2.28
C ALA A 86 4.77 -2.77 -2.99
N ALA A 87 6.10 -2.93 -2.95
CA ALA A 87 6.79 -4.06 -3.57
C ALA A 87 6.36 -5.42 -2.99
N GLN A 88 6.18 -5.51 -1.67
CA GLN A 88 5.66 -6.71 -1.00
C GLN A 88 4.26 -7.12 -1.49
N ASN A 89 3.48 -6.16 -2.00
CA ASN A 89 2.13 -6.38 -2.49
C ASN A 89 2.02 -6.37 -4.01
N ASN A 90 3.15 -6.52 -4.73
CA ASN A 90 3.22 -6.53 -6.18
C ASN A 90 2.66 -5.24 -6.82
N LEU A 91 2.88 -4.10 -6.16
CA LEU A 91 2.66 -2.77 -6.71
C LEU A 91 4.02 -2.19 -7.11
N GLU A 92 4.09 -1.61 -8.30
CA GLU A 92 5.31 -0.96 -8.80
C GLU A 92 5.28 0.52 -8.40
N PRO A 93 6.15 1.00 -7.49
CA PRO A 93 6.09 2.37 -6.99
C PRO A 93 6.84 3.37 -7.89
N ASN A 94 6.21 4.51 -8.19
CA ASN A 94 6.75 5.58 -9.07
C ASN A 94 7.22 6.86 -8.32
N PHE A 95 7.30 6.83 -6.98
CA PHE A 95 7.51 8.02 -6.12
C PHE A 95 8.78 7.95 -5.27
#